data_AF-A0A382CVE8-F1
#
_entry.id   AF-A0A382CVE8-F1
#
_cell.length_a   1.000
_cell.length_b   1.000
_cell.length_c   1.000
_cell.angle_alpha   90.00
_cell.angle_beta   90.00
_cell.angle_gamma   90.00
#
_symmetry.space_group_name_H-M   'P 1'
#
loop_
_entity.id
_entity.type
_entity.pdbx_description
1 polymer ?
#
loop_
_entity_poly.entity_id
_entity_poly.type
_entity_poly.pdbx_seq_one_letter_code
_entity_poly.pdbx_strand_id
1 'polypeptide(L)'
;MEVEELVRAVTVERGENTVEFHEAALRELDRRGTPLAVHLDRAKVRRNDGEDQSFPIREAIAHLKIDLAPWDALLFTSCLGDTLVLQKEPRLWVAHHYEGDAYGGSFLLESAERARGVLSLFLHLQ
;
A
#
# COMPACT_ATOMS: atom_id res chain seq x y z
N MET A 1 0.69 16.88 -12.44
CA MET A 1 1.04 16.11 -11.24
C MET A 1 -0.20 15.35 -10.79
N GLU A 2 -0.10 14.03 -10.91
CA GLU A 2 -1.10 13.10 -10.38
C GLU A 2 -1.18 13.23 -8.86
N VAL A 3 -2.28 12.77 -8.27
CA VAL A 3 -2.47 12.81 -6.81
C VAL A 3 -1.38 12.00 -6.09
N GLU A 4 -0.97 10.87 -6.66
CA GLU A 4 0.08 10.00 -6.11
C GLU A 4 1.44 10.71 -6.05
N GLU A 5 1.78 11.49 -7.08
CA GLU A 5 3.01 12.31 -7.12
C GLU A 5 2.98 13.44 -6.08
N LEU A 6 1.81 14.07 -5.87
CA LEU A 6 1.62 15.07 -4.81
C LEU A 6 1.80 14.45 -3.42
N VAL A 7 1.24 13.26 -3.19
CA VAL A 7 1.35 12.54 -1.91
C VAL A 7 2.81 12.10 -1.67
N ARG A 8 3.50 11.58 -2.69
CA ARG A 8 4.92 11.19 -2.60
C ARG A 8 5.82 12.39 -2.25
N ALA A 9 5.63 13.50 -2.95
CA ALA A 9 6.36 14.75 -2.71
C ALA A 9 6.27 15.27 -1.27
N VAL A 10 5.09 15.13 -0.64
CA VAL A 10 4.84 15.62 0.73
C VAL A 10 5.13 14.59 1.82
N THR A 11 5.37 13.33 1.47
CA THR A 11 5.65 12.25 2.45
C THR A 11 7.09 11.76 2.36
N VAL A 12 7.41 11.02 1.29
CA VAL A 12 8.71 10.35 1.11
C VAL A 12 9.81 11.35 0.77
N GLU A 13 9.53 12.27 -0.15
CA GLU A 13 10.53 13.23 -0.68
C GLU A 13 10.54 14.55 0.10
N ARG A 14 9.93 14.59 1.29
CA ARG A 14 9.81 15.83 2.08
C ARG A 14 11.17 16.46 2.38
N GLY A 15 12.23 15.66 2.54
CA GLY A 15 13.60 16.14 2.78
C GLY A 15 14.30 16.69 1.53
N GLU A 16 13.77 16.42 0.33
CA GLU A 16 14.33 16.80 -0.96
C GLU A 16 13.62 18.02 -1.57
N ASN A 17 12.43 18.36 -1.04
CA ASN A 17 11.58 19.44 -1.52
C ASN A 17 11.65 20.70 -0.64
N THR A 18 11.45 21.87 -1.24
CA THR A 18 11.38 23.12 -0.47
C THR A 18 10.07 23.22 0.33
N VAL A 19 10.07 24.03 1.39
CA VAL A 19 8.89 24.27 2.22
C VAL A 19 7.75 24.87 1.39
N GLU A 20 8.06 25.78 0.49
CA GLU A 20 7.08 26.44 -0.38
C GLU A 20 6.39 25.44 -1.33
N PHE A 21 7.16 24.50 -1.87
CA PHE A 21 6.62 23.44 -2.72
C PHE A 21 5.71 22.51 -1.92
N HIS A 22 6.13 22.12 -0.72
CA HIS A 22 5.35 21.28 0.19
C HIS A 22 3.99 21.91 0.54
N GLU A 23 3.97 23.20 0.89
CA GLU A 23 2.73 23.91 1.15
C GLU A 23 1.84 24.04 -0.09
N ALA A 24 2.43 24.27 -1.26
CA ALA A 24 1.68 24.34 -2.51
C ALA A 24 1.03 22.99 -2.85
N ALA A 25 1.75 21.89 -2.63
CA ALA A 25 1.23 20.53 -2.83
C ALA A 25 0.08 20.21 -1.88
N LEU A 26 0.20 20.56 -0.59
CA LEU A 26 -0.88 20.38 0.39
C LEU A 26 -2.13 21.20 0.03
N ARG A 27 -1.96 22.48 -0.35
CA ARG A 27 -3.07 23.33 -0.80
C ARG A 27 -3.77 22.77 -2.04
N GLU A 28 -3.01 22.19 -2.95
CA GLU A 28 -3.57 21.56 -4.16
C GLU A 28 -4.34 20.28 -3.85
N LEU A 29 -3.88 19.46 -2.88
CA LEU A 29 -4.63 18.30 -2.39
C LEU A 29 -5.96 18.72 -1.73
N ASP A 30 -5.92 19.73 -0.86
CA ASP A 30 -7.11 20.28 -0.20
C ASP A 30 -8.10 20.85 -1.23
N ARG A 31 -7.61 21.58 -2.24
CA ARG A 31 -8.44 22.13 -3.33
C ARG A 31 -9.13 21.03 -4.15
N ARG A 32 -8.50 19.86 -4.29
CA ARG A 32 -9.08 18.68 -4.97
C ARG A 32 -10.08 17.92 -4.10
N GLY A 33 -10.34 18.39 -2.87
CA GLY A 33 -11.41 17.91 -2.00
C GLY A 33 -11.07 16.64 -1.22
N THR A 34 -9.81 16.19 -1.24
CA THR A 34 -9.37 15.03 -0.46
C THR A 34 -8.10 15.38 0.32
N PRO A 35 -8.19 15.55 1.65
CA PRO A 35 -7.04 15.86 2.48
C PRO A 35 -5.96 14.78 2.35
N LEU A 36 -4.69 15.16 2.53
CA LEU A 36 -3.56 14.21 2.52
C LEU A 36 -3.82 12.99 3.42
N ALA A 37 -4.35 13.20 4.63
CA ALA A 37 -4.66 12.13 5.57
C ALA A 37 -5.63 11.07 4.99
N VAL A 38 -6.57 11.47 4.14
CA VAL A 38 -7.51 10.55 3.49
C VAL A 38 -6.81 9.75 2.40
N HIS A 39 -5.86 10.33 1.67
CA HIS A 39 -5.05 9.58 0.72
C HIS A 39 -4.12 8.58 1.44
N LEU A 40 -3.51 9.00 2.54
CA LEU A 40 -2.63 8.15 3.33
C LEU A 40 -3.36 7.00 4.04
N ASP A 41 -4.66 7.12 4.30
CA ASP A 41 -5.48 6.05 4.88
C ASP A 41 -6.14 5.16 3.82
N ARG A 42 -5.69 5.15 2.56
CA ARG A 42 -6.27 4.31 1.51
C ARG A 42 -5.29 3.33 0.90
N ALA A 43 -5.80 2.15 0.58
CA ALA A 43 -5.12 1.11 -0.16
C ALA A 43 -6.05 0.52 -1.24
N LYS A 44 -5.48 0.02 -2.33
CA LYS A 44 -6.22 -0.85 -3.26
C LYS A 44 -5.95 -2.30 -2.88
N VAL A 45 -6.98 -3.13 -2.93
CA VAL A 45 -6.90 -4.57 -2.68
C VAL A 45 -7.41 -5.29 -3.92
N ARG A 46 -6.62 -6.26 -4.40
CA ARG A 46 -7.00 -7.19 -5.45
C ARG A 46 -6.77 -8.62 -4.97
N ARG A 47 -7.70 -9.51 -5.29
CA ARG A 47 -7.54 -10.95 -5.08
C ARG A 47 -7.22 -11.61 -6.40
N ASN A 48 -6.13 -12.35 -6.47
CA ASN A 48 -5.68 -13.06 -7.67
C ASN A 48 -5.69 -12.12 -8.89
N ASP A 49 -6.39 -12.52 -9.95
CA ASP A 49 -6.59 -11.80 -11.21
C ASP A 49 -7.88 -10.95 -11.25
N GLY A 50 -8.50 -10.71 -10.08
CA GLY A 50 -9.71 -9.90 -9.96
C GLY A 50 -9.49 -8.41 -10.17
N GLU A 51 -10.50 -7.61 -9.84
CA GLU A 51 -10.43 -6.14 -9.95
C GLU A 51 -9.88 -5.49 -8.67
N ASP A 52 -9.20 -4.36 -8.85
CA ASP A 52 -8.74 -3.52 -7.75
C ASP A 52 -9.93 -2.81 -7.10
N GLN A 53 -10.03 -2.92 -5.78
CA GLN A 53 -11.02 -2.20 -4.98
C GLN A 53 -10.32 -1.34 -3.93
N SER A 54 -10.77 -0.10 -3.74
CA SER A 54 -10.13 0.84 -2.82
C SER A 54 -10.83 0.89 -1.47
N PHE A 55 -10.07 0.67 -0.40
CA PHE A 55 -10.55 0.60 0.98
C PHE A 55 -9.72 1.50 1.91
N PRO A 56 -10.28 1.93 3.06
CA PRO A 56 -9.48 2.39 4.19
C PRO A 56 -8.44 1.34 4.61
N ILE A 57 -7.26 1.73 5.09
CA ILE A 57 -6.18 0.79 5.42
C ILE A 57 -6.65 -0.28 6.41
N ARG A 58 -7.42 0.11 7.43
CA ARG A 58 -7.98 -0.83 8.41
C ARG A 58 -8.80 -1.94 7.76
N GLU A 59 -9.62 -1.58 6.78
CA GLU A 59 -10.46 -2.53 6.04
C GLU A 59 -9.61 -3.37 5.09
N ALA A 60 -8.66 -2.76 4.38
CA ALA A 60 -7.71 -3.48 3.53
C ALA A 60 -6.96 -4.58 4.32
N ILE A 61 -6.42 -4.26 5.49
CA ILE A 61 -5.77 -5.24 6.38
C ILE A 61 -6.72 -6.37 6.80
N ALA A 62 -8.02 -6.11 6.92
CA ALA A 62 -9.01 -7.12 7.27
C ALA A 62 -9.30 -8.12 6.13
N HIS A 63 -8.93 -7.81 4.88
CA HIS A 63 -9.01 -8.78 3.77
C HIS A 63 -8.00 -9.91 3.92
N LEU A 64 -6.90 -9.69 4.63
CA LEU A 64 -5.96 -10.76 4.97
C LEU A 64 -6.55 -11.65 6.07
N LYS A 65 -7.36 -12.62 5.65
CA LYS A 65 -7.96 -13.60 6.54
C LYS A 65 -7.04 -14.81 6.74
N ILE A 66 -7.22 -15.49 7.87
CA ILE A 66 -6.44 -16.68 8.25
C ILE A 66 -6.79 -17.89 7.36
N ASP A 67 -7.95 -17.87 6.71
CA ASP A 67 -8.55 -18.98 5.94
C ASP A 67 -8.41 -18.86 4.42
N LEU A 68 -7.44 -18.08 3.91
CA LEU A 68 -7.12 -18.09 2.48
C LEU A 68 -6.79 -19.51 2.01
N ALA A 69 -7.28 -19.87 0.83
CA ALA A 69 -6.95 -21.14 0.23
C ALA A 69 -5.44 -21.15 -0.12
N PRO A 70 -4.79 -22.33 -0.11
CA PRO A 70 -3.44 -22.44 -0.66
C PRO A 70 -3.42 -21.88 -2.09
N TRP A 71 -2.36 -21.13 -2.40
CA TRP A 71 -2.11 -20.46 -3.68
C TRP A 71 -2.95 -19.22 -3.96
N ASP A 72 -3.88 -18.83 -3.07
CA ASP A 72 -4.49 -17.51 -3.16
C ASP A 72 -3.45 -16.42 -2.92
N ALA A 73 -3.49 -15.39 -3.77
CA ALA A 73 -2.72 -14.18 -3.63
C ALA A 73 -3.65 -12.99 -3.38
N LEU A 74 -3.28 -12.16 -2.41
CA LEU A 74 -3.86 -10.84 -2.20
C LEU A 74 -2.80 -9.78 -2.51
N LEU A 75 -3.16 -8.84 -3.36
CA LEU A 75 -2.32 -7.72 -3.74
C LEU A 75 -2.84 -6.48 -3.03
N PHE A 76 -1.93 -5.75 -2.40
CA PHE A 76 -2.22 -4.54 -1.67
C PHE A 76 -1.36 -3.42 -2.25
N THR A 77 -2.00 -2.44 -2.88
CA THR A 77 -1.31 -1.27 -3.44
C THR A 77 -1.48 -0.08 -2.51
N SER A 78 -0.37 0.52 -2.09
CA SER A 78 -0.36 1.70 -1.22
C SER A 78 -0.81 2.94 -1.99
N CYS A 79 -1.01 4.05 -1.27
CA CYS A 79 -1.31 5.34 -1.88
C CYS A 79 -0.16 5.91 -2.74
N LEU A 80 1.04 5.31 -2.69
CA LEU A 80 2.21 5.70 -3.48
C LEU A 80 2.40 4.87 -4.76
N GLY A 81 1.50 3.90 -5.01
CA GLY A 81 1.55 3.01 -6.18
C GLY A 81 2.36 1.73 -5.97
N ASP A 82 3.10 1.61 -4.88
CA ASP A 82 3.85 0.40 -4.55
C ASP A 82 2.89 -0.73 -4.18
N THR A 83 3.23 -1.97 -4.52
CA THR A 83 2.37 -3.14 -4.31
C THR A 83 3.06 -4.23 -3.51
N LEU A 84 2.40 -4.70 -2.45
CA LEU A 84 2.76 -5.89 -1.70
C LEU A 84 1.80 -7.03 -2.05
N VAL A 85 2.33 -8.12 -2.60
CA VAL A 85 1.58 -9.34 -2.87
C VAL A 85 1.82 -10.34 -1.75
N LEU A 86 0.75 -10.75 -1.06
CA LEU A 86 0.78 -11.80 -0.06
C LEU A 86 0.13 -13.06 -0.62
N GLN A 87 0.96 -14.06 -0.87
CA GLN A 87 0.53 -15.37 -1.35
C GLN A 87 0.53 -16.38 -0.21
N LYS A 88 -0.58 -17.11 -0.07
CA LYS A 88 -0.70 -18.20 0.90
C LYS A 88 -0.07 -19.47 0.34
N GLU A 89 0.97 -19.97 1.01
CA GLU A 89 1.53 -21.30 0.74
C GLU A 89 0.97 -22.34 1.72
N PRO A 90 1.07 -23.66 1.47
CA PRO A 90 0.55 -24.67 2.40
C PRO A 90 1.05 -24.53 3.85
N ARG A 91 2.30 -24.08 4.03
CA ARG A 91 2.96 -24.02 5.35
C ARG A 91 3.40 -22.62 5.78
N LEU A 92 3.44 -21.67 4.86
CA LEU A 92 3.96 -20.32 5.10
C LEU A 92 3.19 -19.30 4.25
N TRP A 93 3.70 -18.08 4.21
CA TRP A 93 3.29 -17.02 3.31
C TRP A 93 4.50 -16.51 2.55
N VAL A 94 4.31 -16.12 1.30
CA VAL A 94 5.32 -15.42 0.51
C VAL A 94 4.85 -14.00 0.30
N ALA A 95 5.72 -13.05 0.60
CA ALA A 95 5.50 -11.64 0.28
C ALA A 95 6.37 -11.25 -0.90
N HIS A 96 5.78 -10.62 -1.91
CA HIS A 96 6.49 -10.03 -3.04
C HIS A 96 6.27 -8.52 -3.02
N HIS A 97 7.34 -7.74 -3.14
CA HIS A 97 7.29 -6.28 -3.17
C HIS A 97 7.55 -5.75 -4.59
N TYR A 98 6.75 -4.78 -5.00
CA TYR A 98 6.87 -4.07 -6.26
C TYR A 98 6.82 -2.56 -6.05
N GLU A 99 7.76 -1.83 -6.64
CA GLU A 99 7.77 -0.37 -6.69
C GLU A 99 7.20 0.05 -8.05
N GLY A 100 5.92 0.45 -8.07
CA GLY A 100 5.14 0.47 -9.30
C GLY A 100 5.16 -0.90 -9.99
N ASP A 101 5.68 -0.96 -11.22
CA ASP A 101 5.81 -2.21 -12.00
C ASP A 101 7.16 -2.92 -11.79
N ALA A 102 8.10 -2.33 -11.04
CA ALA A 102 9.42 -2.88 -10.83
C ALA A 102 9.42 -3.88 -9.66
N TYR A 103 9.87 -5.11 -9.90
CA TYR A 103 10.03 -6.10 -8.85
C TYR A 103 11.19 -5.72 -7.92
N GLY A 104 10.89 -5.50 -6.64
CA GLY A 104 11.86 -5.13 -5.61
C GLY A 104 12.44 -6.33 -4.84
N GLY A 105 11.65 -7.39 -4.65
CA GLY A 105 12.13 -8.58 -3.94
C GLY A 105 11.03 -9.44 -3.34
N SER A 106 11.43 -10.55 -2.71
CA SER A 106 10.52 -11.48 -2.02
C SER A 106 11.10 -11.95 -0.70
N PHE A 107 10.23 -12.24 0.26
CA PHE A 107 10.61 -12.81 1.54
C PHE A 107 9.52 -13.76 2.08
N LEU A 108 9.95 -14.67 2.94
CA LEU A 108 9.09 -15.69 3.54
C LEU A 108 8.56 -15.21 4.89
N LEU A 109 7.31 -15.56 5.17
CA LEU A 109 6.62 -15.19 6.40
C LEU A 109 5.99 -16.44 7.01
N GLU A 110 6.34 -16.71 8.27
CA GLU A 110 6.03 -17.98 8.93
C GLU A 110 4.56 -18.11 9.35
N SER A 111 3.84 -16.99 9.44
CA SER A 111 2.46 -16.99 9.94
C SER A 111 1.63 -15.86 9.32
N ALA A 112 0.30 -16.03 9.41
CA ALA A 112 -0.65 -14.98 9.00
C ALA A 112 -0.50 -13.71 9.87
N GLU A 113 -0.13 -13.85 11.14
CA GLU A 113 0.13 -12.72 12.04
C GLU A 113 1.34 -11.90 11.56
N ARG A 114 2.43 -12.56 11.18
CA ARG A 114 3.60 -11.89 10.60
C ARG A 114 3.24 -11.21 9.28
N ALA A 115 2.48 -11.86 8.41
CA ALA A 115 1.99 -11.26 7.17
C ALA A 115 1.13 -10.02 7.42
N ARG A 116 0.25 -10.05 8.43
CA ARG A 116 -0.56 -8.90 8.82
C ARG A 116 0.29 -7.75 9.36
N GLY A 117 1.30 -8.05 10.16
CA GLY A 117 2.23 -7.05 10.68
C GLY A 117 3.01 -6.35 9.57
N VAL A 118 3.57 -7.12 8.63
CA VAL A 118 4.26 -6.58 7.45
C VAL A 118 3.32 -5.75 6.59
N LEU A 119 2.13 -6.26 6.30
CA LEU A 119 1.12 -5.51 5.54
C LEU A 119 0.77 -4.18 6.21
N SER A 120 0.62 -4.18 7.54
CA SER A 120 0.34 -2.96 8.29
C SER A 120 1.46 -1.94 8.14
N LEU A 121 2.73 -2.34 8.32
CA LEU A 121 3.87 -1.44 8.14
C LEU A 121 3.92 -0.89 6.71
N PHE A 122 3.80 -1.78 5.72
CA PHE A 122 3.79 -1.43 4.31
C PHE A 122 2.72 -0.40 3.95
N LEU A 123 1.46 -0.61 4.36
CA LEU A 123 0.37 0.30 4.02
C LEU A 123 0.46 1.65 4.75
N HIS A 124 1.04 1.69 5.95
CA HIS A 124 1.27 2.93 6.69
C HIS A 124 2.59 3.63 6.32
N LEU A 125 3.34 3.08 5.35
CA LEU A 125 4.62 3.63 4.88
C LEU A 125 5.69 3.71 5.99
N GLN A 126 5.81 2.64 6.80
CA GLN A 126 6.71 2.55 7.96
C GLN A 126 7.81 1.48 7.81
#